data_AF-A0A087E4E3-F1
#
_entry.id   AF-A0A087E4E3-F1
#
_cell.length_a   1.000
_cell.length_b   1.000
_cell.length_c   1.000
_cell.angle_alpha   90.00
_cell.angle_beta   90.00
_cell.angle_gamma   90.00
#
_symmetry.space_group_name_H-M   'P 1'
#
loop_
_entity.id
_entity.type
_entity.pdbx_description
1 polymer ?
#
loop_
_entity_poly.entity_id
_entity_poly.type
_entity_poly.pdbx_seq_one_letter_code
_entity_poly.pdbx_strand_id
1 'polypeptide(L)'
;MPDNTDNTDNAQQEATQAQDATQQQTLTPDGAGEPHGDPAQDATDWKAQARKWEKLAKANHEKAEQADRLREKAEKADQLQAQLDKLTAAKQWEQTLSKVSKDTGIPVDVLDLVDADSEDKLTEAAKTLQAYAQADGKRAGMGDQSRSPEPRRQSDAAAFLASVNKRAGY
;
A
#
# COMPACT_ATOMS: atom_id res chain seq x y z
N MET A 1 52.22 2.24 10.34
CA MET A 1 51.95 0.81 10.10
C MET A 1 50.66 0.70 9.31
N PRO A 2 50.58 -0.26 8.39
CA PRO A 2 50.11 -0.07 7.01
C PRO A 2 48.62 -0.31 6.77
N ASP A 3 48.25 0.04 5.54
CA ASP A 3 47.00 -0.18 4.79
C ASP A 3 46.33 -1.54 4.97
N ASN A 4 45.00 -1.51 4.85
CA ASN A 4 44.26 -2.51 4.08
C ASN A 4 42.86 -1.97 3.74
N THR A 5 42.81 -1.07 2.75
CA THR A 5 41.63 -0.90 1.91
C THR A 5 41.67 -1.95 0.82
N ASP A 6 40.92 -3.03 0.98
CA ASP A 6 40.45 -3.88 -0.12
C ASP A 6 39.35 -4.79 0.42
N ASN A 7 38.09 -4.44 0.17
CA ASN A 7 37.04 -5.46 0.06
C ASN A 7 35.85 -4.94 -0.76
N THR A 8 36.15 -4.41 -1.95
CA THR A 8 35.17 -4.26 -3.04
C THR A 8 35.32 -5.47 -3.94
N ASP A 9 34.93 -6.66 -3.46
CA ASP A 9 34.96 -7.88 -4.28
C ASP A 9 33.98 -8.97 -3.80
N ASN A 10 32.84 -8.58 -3.20
CA ASN A 10 31.82 -9.54 -2.78
C ASN A 10 30.58 -9.59 -3.70
N ALA A 11 30.77 -9.26 -4.99
CA ALA A 11 29.72 -9.32 -6.00
C ALA A 11 29.97 -10.40 -7.10
N GLN A 12 30.95 -11.29 -6.92
CA GLN A 12 31.26 -12.34 -7.90
C GLN A 12 31.35 -13.77 -7.34
N GLN A 13 30.83 -14.04 -6.14
CA GLN A 13 30.74 -15.40 -5.59
C GLN A 13 29.32 -15.97 -5.67
N GLU A 14 28.73 -16.01 -6.87
CA GLU A 14 27.44 -16.71 -7.07
C GLU A 14 27.36 -17.52 -8.38
N ALA A 15 28.51 -17.85 -9.01
CA ALA A 15 28.53 -18.63 -10.26
C ALA A 15 29.44 -19.88 -10.24
N THR A 16 29.87 -20.35 -9.07
CA THR A 16 30.79 -21.50 -8.98
C THR A 16 30.42 -22.44 -7.84
N GLN A 17 29.24 -23.05 -7.93
CA GLN A 17 28.96 -24.29 -7.20
C GLN A 17 27.93 -25.17 -7.93
N ALA A 18 28.13 -25.32 -9.24
CA ALA A 18 27.38 -26.25 -10.08
C ALA A 18 28.34 -27.10 -10.92
N GLN A 19 29.50 -27.50 -10.40
CA GLN A 19 30.45 -28.35 -11.11
C GLN A 19 31.23 -29.23 -10.14
N ASP A 20 30.56 -30.23 -9.57
CA ASP A 20 31.26 -31.33 -8.89
C ASP A 20 30.61 -32.66 -9.28
N ALA A 21 30.75 -33.02 -10.57
CA ALA A 21 30.54 -34.38 -11.08
C ALA A 21 30.95 -34.51 -12.55
N THR A 22 32.10 -33.97 -12.98
CA THR A 22 32.68 -34.38 -14.27
C THR A 22 34.20 -34.22 -14.23
N GLN A 23 34.87 -35.02 -13.40
CA GLN A 23 36.31 -35.23 -13.59
C GLN A 23 36.51 -36.17 -14.78
N GLN A 24 36.69 -35.58 -15.96
CA GLN A 24 37.40 -36.20 -17.07
C GLN A 24 38.86 -36.35 -16.65
N GLN A 25 39.36 -37.59 -16.53
CA GLN A 25 40.78 -37.85 -16.41
C GLN A 25 41.45 -37.68 -17.78
N THR A 26 42.24 -36.62 -17.88
CA THR A 26 43.22 -36.40 -18.96
C THR A 26 44.34 -37.42 -18.84
N LEU A 27 44.57 -38.22 -19.87
CA LEU A 27 45.77 -39.06 -20.02
C LEU A 27 46.59 -38.56 -21.22
N THR A 28 47.86 -38.22 -20.97
CA THR A 28 48.93 -38.04 -21.97
C THR A 28 49.93 -39.21 -21.87
N PRO A 29 50.76 -39.45 -22.90
CA PRO A 29 50.83 -40.75 -23.58
C PRO A 29 52.09 -41.59 -23.27
N ASP A 30 52.14 -42.74 -23.92
CA ASP A 30 53.22 -43.73 -24.07
C ASP A 30 53.36 -44.84 -23.01
N GLY A 31 53.23 -46.08 -23.49
CA GLY A 31 53.49 -47.29 -22.71
C GLY A 31 52.66 -48.47 -23.19
N ALA A 32 53.19 -49.20 -24.16
CA ALA A 32 52.65 -50.46 -24.67
C ALA A 32 52.28 -51.45 -23.55
N GLY A 33 51.10 -52.05 -23.67
CA GLY A 33 50.66 -53.16 -22.84
C GLY A 33 49.16 -53.35 -22.98
N GLU A 34 48.73 -54.18 -23.92
CA GLU A 34 47.42 -54.84 -23.81
C GLU A 34 47.43 -55.72 -22.54
N PRO A 35 46.41 -55.62 -21.68
CA PRO A 35 45.90 -56.82 -21.05
C PRO A 35 44.49 -57.07 -21.59
N HIS A 36 44.37 -58.26 -22.17
CA HIS A 36 43.13 -58.94 -22.50
C HIS A 36 41.95 -58.57 -21.61
N GLY A 37 40.82 -58.27 -22.26
CA GLY A 37 39.59 -57.87 -21.61
C GLY A 37 39.00 -58.91 -20.67
N ASP A 38 38.40 -58.40 -19.60
CA ASP A 38 37.38 -59.08 -18.82
C ASP A 38 36.10 -58.21 -18.90
N PRO A 39 35.09 -58.56 -19.72
CA PRO A 39 33.91 -57.73 -19.95
C PRO A 39 32.87 -57.87 -18.83
N ALA A 40 33.29 -57.80 -17.56
CA ALA A 40 32.43 -58.13 -16.43
C ALA A 40 32.42 -57.11 -15.27
N GLN A 41 33.05 -55.94 -15.39
CA GLN A 41 33.10 -54.97 -14.27
C GLN A 41 32.28 -53.68 -14.44
N ASP A 42 31.78 -53.35 -15.63
CA ASP A 42 31.02 -52.11 -15.87
C ASP A 42 29.54 -52.33 -16.25
N ALA A 43 28.95 -53.45 -15.82
CA ALA A 43 27.49 -53.60 -15.89
C ALA A 43 26.85 -52.72 -14.82
N THR A 44 26.62 -51.44 -15.14
CA THR A 44 25.93 -50.50 -14.27
C THR A 44 24.57 -51.08 -13.87
N ASP A 45 24.40 -51.38 -12.58
CA ASP A 45 23.14 -51.90 -12.04
C ASP A 45 22.08 -50.78 -12.02
N TRP A 46 21.38 -50.64 -13.15
CA TRP A 46 20.29 -49.69 -13.33
C TRP A 46 19.17 -49.86 -12.31
N LYS A 47 18.99 -51.05 -11.73
CA LYS A 47 17.99 -51.30 -10.69
C LYS A 47 18.43 -50.71 -9.35
N ALA A 48 19.72 -50.83 -9.02
CA ALA A 48 20.29 -50.15 -7.86
C ALA A 48 20.23 -48.62 -8.02
N GLN A 49 20.52 -48.12 -9.22
CA GLN A 49 20.42 -46.69 -9.55
C GLN A 49 18.97 -46.20 -9.41
N ALA A 50 17.99 -46.91 -9.97
CA ALA A 50 16.57 -46.56 -9.87
C ALA A 50 16.10 -46.45 -8.41
N ARG A 51 16.51 -47.38 -7.53
CA ARG A 51 16.20 -47.30 -6.09
C ARG A 51 16.83 -46.10 -5.40
N LYS A 52 18.01 -45.64 -5.84
CA LYS A 52 18.62 -44.40 -5.32
C LYS A 52 17.81 -43.19 -5.75
N TRP A 53 17.42 -43.12 -7.03
CA TRP A 53 16.56 -42.04 -7.54
C TRP A 53 15.20 -42.01 -6.85
N GLU A 54 14.59 -43.17 -6.59
CA GLU A 54 13.33 -43.26 -5.86
C GLU A 54 13.46 -42.70 -4.43
N LYS A 55 14.52 -43.08 -3.71
CA LYS A 55 14.79 -42.55 -2.36
C LYS A 55 15.04 -41.04 -2.38
N LEU A 56 15.82 -40.56 -3.35
CA LEU A 56 16.13 -39.14 -3.50
C LEU A 56 14.89 -38.32 -3.88
N ALA A 57 14.06 -38.83 -4.80
CA ALA A 57 12.81 -38.19 -5.20
C ALA A 57 11.83 -38.10 -4.03
N LYS A 58 11.70 -39.17 -3.23
CA LYS A 58 10.85 -39.16 -2.04
C LYS A 58 11.33 -38.16 -0.99
N ALA A 59 12.64 -38.13 -0.72
CA ALA A 59 13.22 -37.17 0.21
C ALA A 59 13.10 -35.71 -0.27
N ASN A 60 13.22 -35.47 -1.58
CA ASN A 60 13.04 -34.15 -2.17
C ASN A 60 11.56 -33.72 -2.08
N HIS A 61 10.63 -34.60 -2.44
CA HIS A 61 9.21 -34.33 -2.35
C HIS A 61 8.77 -33.99 -0.91
N GLU A 62 9.25 -34.73 0.08
CA GLU A 62 8.94 -34.45 1.49
C GLU A 62 9.49 -33.09 1.94
N LYS A 63 10.70 -32.71 1.49
CA LYS A 63 11.27 -31.39 1.76
C LYS A 63 10.49 -30.27 1.05
N ALA A 64 10.05 -30.50 -0.18
CA ALA A 64 9.23 -29.55 -0.94
C ALA A 64 7.89 -29.32 -0.25
N GLU A 65 7.18 -30.39 0.17
CA GLU A 65 5.93 -30.24 0.92
C GLU A 65 6.13 -29.47 2.23
N GLN A 66 7.23 -29.70 2.95
CA GLN A 66 7.52 -28.94 4.17
C GLN A 66 7.74 -27.46 3.86
N ALA A 67 8.50 -27.14 2.81
CA ALA A 67 8.74 -25.77 2.38
C ALA A 67 7.44 -25.08 1.96
N ASP A 68 6.58 -25.75 1.19
CA ASP A 68 5.29 -25.22 0.76
C ASP A 68 4.37 -24.94 1.97
N ARG A 69 4.29 -25.88 2.92
CA ARG A 69 3.51 -25.67 4.16
C ARG A 69 4.03 -24.51 5.01
N LEU A 70 5.35 -24.29 5.05
CA LEU A 70 5.93 -23.14 5.76
C LEU A 70 5.59 -21.84 5.05
N ARG A 71 5.69 -21.81 3.72
CA ARG A 71 5.36 -20.64 2.90
C ARG A 71 3.89 -20.27 3.03
N GLU A 72 2.97 -21.23 2.94
CA GLU A 72 1.54 -20.98 3.15
C GLU A 72 1.23 -20.41 4.54
N LYS A 73 1.95 -20.87 5.57
CA LYS A 73 1.80 -20.32 6.93
C LYS A 73 2.33 -18.89 7.04
N ALA A 74 3.47 -18.60 6.40
CA ALA A 74 4.04 -17.26 6.38
C ALA A 74 3.09 -16.28 5.64
N GLU A 75 2.58 -16.66 4.48
CA GLU A 75 1.63 -15.83 3.72
C GLU A 75 0.34 -15.55 4.52
N LYS A 76 -0.17 -16.55 5.24
CA LYS A 76 -1.33 -16.35 6.15
C LYS A 76 -0.99 -15.44 7.33
N ALA A 77 0.21 -15.56 7.91
CA ALA A 77 0.66 -14.71 8.99
C ALA A 77 0.80 -13.25 8.54
N ASP A 78 1.36 -13.00 7.36
CA ASP A 78 1.49 -11.67 6.77
C ASP A 78 0.12 -11.05 6.47
N GLN A 79 -0.83 -11.85 5.97
CA GLN A 79 -2.20 -11.40 5.75
C GLN A 79 -2.92 -11.04 7.05
N LEU A 80 -2.71 -11.81 8.11
CA LEU A 80 -3.27 -11.52 9.44
C LEU A 80 -2.62 -10.27 10.04
N GLN A 81 -1.30 -10.12 9.90
CA GLN A 81 -0.58 -8.94 10.38
C GLN A 81 -1.05 -7.68 9.65
N ALA A 82 -1.19 -7.72 8.33
CA ALA A 82 -1.73 -6.60 7.56
C ALA A 82 -3.17 -6.24 7.95
N GLN A 83 -3.99 -7.21 8.36
CA GLN A 83 -5.33 -6.95 8.89
C GLN A 83 -5.28 -6.29 10.28
N LEU A 84 -4.40 -6.76 11.17
CA LEU A 84 -4.19 -6.15 12.48
C LEU A 84 -3.68 -4.72 12.37
N ASP A 85 -2.73 -4.47 11.46
CA ASP A 85 -2.17 -3.14 11.23
C ASP A 85 -3.25 -2.19 10.70
N LYS A 86 -4.10 -2.65 9.76
CA LYS A 86 -5.26 -1.88 9.27
C LYS A 86 -6.25 -1.53 10.38
N LEU A 87 -6.61 -2.50 11.23
CA LEU A 87 -7.53 -2.26 12.34
C LEU A 87 -6.92 -1.31 13.39
N THR A 88 -5.62 -1.46 13.65
CA THR A 88 -4.89 -0.61 14.59
C THR A 88 -4.80 0.82 14.05
N ALA A 89 -4.49 0.99 12.76
CA ALA A 89 -4.47 2.28 12.09
C ALA A 89 -5.85 2.95 12.10
N ALA A 90 -6.93 2.21 11.79
CA ALA A 90 -8.30 2.73 11.86
C ALA A 90 -8.66 3.22 13.27
N LYS A 91 -8.31 2.44 14.31
CA LYS A 91 -8.55 2.84 15.70
C LYS A 91 -7.75 4.07 16.10
N GLN A 92 -6.50 4.18 15.66
CA GLN A 92 -5.67 5.37 15.91
C GLN A 92 -6.28 6.59 15.20
N TRP A 93 -6.76 6.42 13.98
CA TRP A 93 -7.44 7.47 13.23
C TRP A 93 -8.71 7.97 13.93
N GLU A 94 -9.58 7.06 14.38
CA GLU A 94 -10.78 7.43 15.18
C GLU A 94 -10.42 8.19 16.46
N GLN A 95 -9.31 7.83 17.12
CA GLN A 95 -8.83 8.56 18.30
C GLN A 95 -8.35 9.97 17.93
N THR A 96 -7.65 10.13 16.82
CA THR A 96 -7.23 11.44 16.30
C THR A 96 -8.45 12.30 15.96
N LEU A 97 -9.42 11.75 15.22
CA LEU A 97 -10.69 12.43 14.94
C LEU A 97 -11.40 12.87 16.22
N SER A 98 -11.47 11.99 17.22
CA SER A 98 -12.09 12.29 18.51
C SER A 98 -11.36 13.40 19.28
N LYS A 99 -10.04 13.48 19.19
CA LYS A 99 -9.24 14.56 19.80
C LYS A 99 -9.50 15.88 19.09
N VAL A 100 -9.33 15.92 17.76
CA VAL A 100 -9.53 17.14 16.99
C VAL A 100 -10.98 17.62 17.06
N SER A 101 -11.94 16.71 17.12
CA SER A 101 -13.36 17.01 17.36
C SER A 101 -13.57 17.76 18.67
N LYS A 102 -12.96 17.28 19.77
CA LYS A 102 -13.05 17.94 21.08
C LYS A 102 -12.38 19.32 21.08
N ASP A 103 -11.25 19.45 20.40
CA ASP A 103 -10.46 20.69 20.40
C ASP A 103 -11.09 21.78 19.52
N THR A 104 -11.73 21.39 18.42
CA THR A 104 -12.32 22.34 17.45
C THR A 104 -13.83 22.51 17.61
N GLY A 105 -14.49 21.57 18.30
CA GLY A 105 -15.94 21.53 18.48
C GLY A 105 -16.71 21.04 17.25
N ILE A 106 -16.02 20.49 16.24
CA ILE A 106 -16.65 19.94 15.03
C ILE A 106 -16.96 18.45 15.26
N PRO A 107 -18.15 17.94 14.90
CA PRO A 107 -18.48 16.53 15.04
C PRO A 107 -17.53 15.61 14.27
N VAL A 108 -17.23 14.44 14.84
CA VAL A 108 -16.38 13.40 14.22
C VAL A 108 -16.89 13.02 12.82
N ASP A 109 -18.20 12.88 12.64
CA ASP A 109 -18.82 12.54 11.34
C ASP A 109 -18.49 13.55 10.23
N VAL A 110 -18.29 14.83 10.59
CA VAL A 110 -17.90 15.88 9.63
C VAL A 110 -16.40 15.82 9.34
N LEU A 111 -15.59 15.52 10.35
CA LEU A 111 -14.13 15.39 10.20
C LEU A 111 -13.75 14.12 9.42
N ASP A 112 -14.54 13.05 9.52
CA ASP A 112 -14.34 11.80 8.77
C ASP A 112 -14.57 11.98 7.26
N LEU A 113 -15.38 12.98 6.86
CA LEU A 113 -15.58 13.35 5.45
C LEU A 113 -14.43 14.17 4.88
N VAL A 114 -13.52 14.65 5.72
CA VAL A 114 -12.36 15.45 5.28
C VAL A 114 -11.25 14.49 4.87
N ASP A 115 -10.83 14.58 3.61
CA ASP A 115 -9.65 13.88 3.12
C ASP A 115 -8.38 14.53 3.72
N ALA A 116 -7.94 14.02 4.86
CA ALA A 116 -6.73 14.43 5.54
C ALA A 116 -5.92 13.20 5.94
N ASP A 117 -4.64 13.25 5.59
CA ASP A 117 -3.62 12.23 5.83
C ASP A 117 -2.84 12.46 7.13
N SER A 118 -3.11 13.56 7.85
CA SER A 118 -2.46 13.88 9.12
C SER A 118 -3.33 14.70 10.08
N GLU A 119 -3.02 14.62 11.37
CA GLU A 119 -3.67 15.38 12.45
C GLU A 119 -3.58 16.90 12.22
N ASP A 120 -2.43 17.38 11.74
CA ASP A 120 -2.22 18.80 11.46
C ASP A 120 -3.15 19.31 10.35
N LYS A 121 -3.23 18.57 9.23
CA LYS A 121 -4.12 18.90 8.11
C LYS A 121 -5.58 18.84 8.52
N LEU A 122 -5.95 17.84 9.33
CA LEU A 122 -7.30 17.70 9.85
C LEU A 122 -7.67 18.86 10.78
N THR A 123 -6.72 19.35 11.58
CA THR A 123 -6.91 20.51 12.46
C THR A 123 -7.03 21.81 11.67
N GLU A 124 -6.25 22.01 10.61
CA GLU A 124 -6.38 23.16 9.72
C GLU A 124 -7.72 23.15 8.99
N ALA A 125 -8.11 22.01 8.42
CA ALA A 125 -9.40 21.82 7.79
C ALA A 125 -10.54 22.10 8.78
N ALA A 126 -10.46 21.59 10.01
CA ALA A 126 -11.41 21.86 11.07
C ALA A 126 -11.50 23.36 11.40
N LYS A 127 -10.37 24.08 11.51
CA LYS A 127 -10.37 25.53 11.74
C LYS A 127 -11.02 26.30 10.59
N THR A 128 -10.76 25.92 9.34
CA THR A 128 -11.40 26.56 8.17
C THR A 128 -12.90 26.31 8.11
N LEU A 129 -13.34 25.08 8.39
CA LEU A 129 -14.75 24.72 8.56
C LEU A 129 -15.42 25.54 9.67
N GLN A 130 -14.75 25.68 10.82
CA GLN A 130 -15.24 26.49 11.93
C GLN A 130 -15.40 27.95 11.52
N ALA A 131 -14.39 28.54 10.87
CA ALA A 131 -14.46 29.92 10.39
C ALA A 131 -15.60 30.14 9.39
N TYR A 132 -15.81 29.19 8.47
CA TYR A 132 -16.90 29.24 7.49
C TYR A 132 -18.27 29.12 8.16
N ALA A 133 -18.46 28.16 9.08
CA ALA A 133 -19.70 27.98 9.83
C ALA A 133 -20.06 29.23 10.66
N GLN A 134 -19.05 29.87 11.28
CA GLN A 134 -19.25 31.12 12.02
C GLN A 134 -19.57 32.30 11.11
N ALA A 135 -18.99 32.36 9.90
CA ALA A 135 -19.30 33.40 8.92
C ALA A 135 -20.72 33.26 8.36
N ASP A 136 -21.18 32.02 8.13
CA ASP A 136 -22.51 31.73 7.62
C ASP A 136 -23.60 31.94 8.69
N GLY A 137 -23.33 31.51 9.94
CA GLY A 137 -24.21 31.79 11.08
C GLY A 137 -24.39 33.29 11.35
N LYS A 138 -23.37 34.12 11.07
CA LYS A 138 -23.45 35.59 11.14
C LYS A 138 -24.26 36.22 9.99
N ARG A 139 -24.44 35.52 8.86
CA ARG A 139 -25.34 35.95 7.77
C ARG A 139 -26.77 35.48 7.98
N ALA A 140 -26.95 34.34 8.65
CA ALA A 140 -28.27 33.81 9.01
C ALA A 140 -28.88 34.47 10.26
N GLY A 141 -28.07 35.18 11.06
CA GLY A 141 -28.52 35.91 12.23
C GLY A 141 -29.23 37.22 11.88
N MET A 142 -30.56 37.23 12.01
CA MET A 142 -31.38 38.42 12.28
C MET A 142 -31.24 39.59 11.28
N GLY A 143 -31.90 39.45 10.13
CA GLY A 143 -32.67 40.60 9.65
C GLY A 143 -33.64 40.99 10.76
N ASP A 144 -33.54 42.22 11.25
CA ASP A 144 -34.41 42.81 12.26
C ASP A 144 -35.90 42.52 11.98
N GLN A 145 -36.45 41.48 12.62
CA GLN A 145 -37.86 41.09 12.47
C GLN A 145 -38.81 42.06 13.18
N SER A 146 -38.27 43.02 13.94
CA SER A 146 -39.01 44.12 14.55
C SER A 146 -39.24 45.28 13.56
N ARG A 147 -38.57 45.27 12.41
CA ARG A 147 -38.88 46.19 11.32
C ARG A 147 -40.10 45.66 10.59
N SER A 148 -41.28 46.15 11.01
CA SER A 148 -42.53 45.98 10.28
C SER A 148 -42.26 46.13 8.78
N PRO A 149 -42.79 45.26 7.90
CA PRO A 149 -42.60 45.44 6.47
C PRO A 149 -43.09 46.84 6.13
N GLU A 150 -42.17 47.72 5.72
CA GLU A 150 -42.59 48.99 5.16
C GLU A 150 -43.61 48.66 4.08
N PRO A 151 -44.81 49.27 4.11
CA PRO A 151 -45.76 49.06 3.03
C PRO A 151 -44.99 49.40 1.77
N ARG A 152 -44.83 48.42 0.88
CA ARG A 152 -44.17 48.61 -0.42
C ARG A 152 -44.70 49.93 -0.94
N ARG A 153 -43.84 50.96 -1.03
CA ARG A 153 -44.21 52.20 -1.69
C ARG A 153 -44.81 51.76 -3.00
N GLN A 154 -46.12 51.92 -3.13
CA GLN A 154 -46.83 51.51 -4.32
C GLN A 154 -46.10 52.21 -5.44
N SER A 155 -45.48 51.40 -6.30
CA SER A 155 -44.72 51.85 -7.45
C SER A 155 -45.50 52.99 -8.11
N ASP A 156 -44.78 54.05 -8.47
CA ASP A 156 -45.25 55.26 -9.16
C ASP A 156 -45.93 55.00 -10.51
N ALA A 157 -46.51 53.83 -10.75
CA ALA A 157 -47.32 53.50 -11.91
C ALA A 157 -48.57 54.40 -12.01
N ALA A 158 -49.19 54.76 -10.87
CA ALA A 158 -50.32 55.70 -10.85
C ALA A 158 -49.88 57.15 -11.15
N ALA A 159 -48.71 57.56 -10.67
CA ALA A 159 -48.15 58.89 -10.95
C ALA A 159 -47.64 59.01 -12.39
N PHE A 160 -47.08 57.93 -12.95
CA PHE A 160 -46.67 57.84 -14.35
C PHE A 160 -47.87 57.91 -15.29
N LEU A 161 -48.94 57.15 -15.03
CA LEU A 161 -50.16 57.19 -15.85
C LEU A 161 -50.86 58.56 -15.78
N ALA A 162 -50.90 59.21 -14.61
CA ALA A 162 -51.42 60.57 -14.47
C ALA A 162 -50.55 61.62 -15.19
N SER A 163 -49.22 61.42 -15.25
CA SER A 163 -48.29 62.27 -16.00
C SER A 163 -48.44 62.11 -17.52
N VAL A 164 -48.65 60.88 -17.99
CA VAL A 164 -48.88 60.58 -19.42
C VAL A 164 -50.23 61.15 -19.88
N ASN A 165 -51.29 61.03 -19.08
CA ASN A 165 -52.62 61.53 -19.45
C ASN A 165 -52.72 63.06 -19.43
N LYS A 166 -51.88 63.75 -18.65
CA LYS A 166 -51.82 65.23 -18.63
C LYS A 166 -51.05 65.82 -19.82
N ARG A 167 -50.28 65.00 -20.55
CA ARG A 167 -49.51 65.41 -21.74
C ARG A 167 -50.26 65.15 -23.05
N ALA A 168 -51.32 64.35 -23.01
CA ALA A 168 -52.21 64.07 -24.13
C ALA A 168 -53.56 64.76 -23.90
N GLY A 169 -53.56 66.08 -23.82
CA GLY A 169 -54.78 66.87 -23.90
C GLY A 169 -55.28 66.94 -25.34
N TYR A 170 -56.38 66.22 -25.62
CA TYR A 170 -57.46 66.64 -26.49
C TYR A 170 -58.76 66.53 -25.70
#